data_AF-A0A1B0ZJA9-F1
#
_entry.id   AF-A0A1B0ZJA9-F1
#
_cell.length_a   1.000
_cell.length_b   1.000
_cell.length_c   1.000
_cell.angle_alpha   90.00
_cell.angle_beta   90.00
_cell.angle_gamma   90.00
#
_symmetry.space_group_name_H-M   'P 1'
#
loop_
_entity.id
_entity.type
_entity.pdbx_description
1 polymer ?
#
loop_
_entity_poly.entity_id
_entity_poly.type
_entity_poly.pdbx_seq_one_letter_code
_entity_poly.pdbx_strand_id
1 'polypeptide(L)'
;MFEGMDPAAVERLSTLMSLSAESWRHAGEELRALVNALAWKGPDAEAFANTAEEAHARFIAVADMLRQLARLLEEQSSEQRRASGFVR
;
A
#
# COMPACT_ATOMS: atom_id res chain seq x y z
N MET A 1 -0.55 10.76 -19.70
CA MET A 1 -1.83 10.63 -20.41
C MET A 1 -1.91 9.21 -20.94
N PHE A 2 -2.82 8.39 -20.39
CA PHE A 2 -2.92 6.95 -20.64
C PHE A 2 -4.00 6.62 -21.69
N GLU A 3 -3.95 7.33 -22.82
CA GLU A 3 -4.85 7.07 -23.94
C GLU A 3 -4.65 5.63 -24.45
N GLY A 4 -5.72 4.81 -24.40
CA GLY A 4 -5.70 3.45 -24.92
C GLY A 4 -5.63 2.31 -23.89
N MET A 5 -5.60 2.58 -22.58
CA MET A 5 -5.77 1.51 -21.58
C MET A 5 -7.24 1.13 -21.38
N ASP A 6 -7.52 -0.17 -21.27
CA ASP A 6 -8.85 -0.70 -20.92
C ASP A 6 -9.24 -0.29 -19.49
N PRO A 7 -10.31 0.49 -19.28
CA PRO A 7 -10.74 0.93 -17.95
C PRO A 7 -11.00 -0.23 -16.98
N ALA A 8 -11.47 -1.37 -17.48
CA ALA A 8 -11.69 -2.55 -16.64
C ALA A 8 -10.36 -3.18 -16.18
N ALA A 9 -9.31 -3.13 -17.00
CA ALA A 9 -7.98 -3.57 -16.60
C ALA A 9 -7.37 -2.65 -15.54
N VAL A 10 -7.57 -1.34 -15.67
CA VAL A 10 -7.11 -0.33 -14.70
C VAL A 10 -7.80 -0.52 -13.34
N GLU A 11 -9.11 -0.77 -13.34
CA GLU A 11 -9.90 -1.04 -12.13
C GLU A 11 -9.49 -2.36 -11.43
N ARG A 12 -9.16 -3.40 -12.22
CA ARG A 12 -8.57 -4.63 -11.66
C ARG A 12 -7.22 -4.35 -11.00
N LEU A 13 -6.37 -3.55 -11.64
CA LEU A 13 -5.06 -3.19 -11.09
C LEU A 13 -5.19 -2.35 -9.81
N SER A 14 -6.09 -1.37 -9.76
CA SER A 14 -6.33 -0.57 -8.54
C SER A 14 -6.80 -1.44 -7.37
N THR A 15 -7.64 -2.44 -7.65
CA THR A 15 -8.08 -3.42 -6.65
C THR A 15 -6.91 -4.24 -6.13
N LEU A 16 -6.06 -4.77 -7.01
CA LEU A 16 -4.86 -5.53 -6.62
C LEU A 16 -3.87 -4.69 -5.79
N MET A 17 -3.67 -3.42 -6.17
CA MET A 17 -2.83 -2.48 -5.43
C MET A 17 -3.40 -2.19 -4.03
N SER A 18 -4.72 -2.04 -3.91
CA SER A 18 -5.40 -1.85 -2.62
C SER A 18 -5.26 -3.07 -1.71
N LEU A 19 -5.40 -4.28 -2.26
CA LEU A 19 -5.21 -5.53 -1.50
C LEU A 19 -3.75 -5.69 -1.06
N SER A 20 -2.81 -5.39 -1.94
CA SER A 20 -1.37 -5.41 -1.62
C SER A 20 -1.04 -4.42 -0.52
N ALA A 21 -1.58 -3.20 -0.59
CA ALA A 21 -1.41 -2.18 0.44
C ALA A 21 -1.86 -2.67 1.82
N GLU A 22 -3.02 -3.34 1.89
CA GLU A 22 -3.51 -3.92 3.14
C GLU A 22 -2.59 -5.02 3.66
N SER A 23 -2.09 -5.89 2.78
CA SER A 23 -1.13 -6.94 3.15
C SER A 23 0.17 -6.36 3.71
N TRP A 24 0.71 -5.31 3.10
CA TRP A 24 1.92 -4.63 3.60
C TRP A 24 1.69 -3.97 4.95
N ARG A 25 0.53 -3.32 5.12
CA ARG A 25 0.15 -2.74 6.41
C ARG A 25 0.05 -3.81 7.50
N HIS A 26 -0.64 -4.91 7.21
CA HIS A 26 -0.79 -6.01 8.15
C HIS A 26 0.55 -6.62 8.57
N ALA A 27 1.44 -6.87 7.60
CA ALA A 27 2.79 -7.38 7.87
C ALA A 27 3.61 -6.42 8.76
N GLY A 28 3.47 -5.10 8.56
CA GLY A 28 4.09 -4.10 9.41
C GLY A 28 3.59 -4.15 10.86
N GLU A 29 2.27 -4.18 11.05
CA GLU A 29 1.66 -4.26 12.39
C GLU A 29 2.02 -5.59 13.10
N GLU A 30 2.07 -6.70 12.36
CA GLU A 30 2.50 -8.00 12.88
C GLU A 30 3.96 -8.00 13.30
N LEU A 31 4.86 -7.43 12.48
CA LEU A 31 6.28 -7.27 12.84
C LEU A 31 6.42 -6.50 14.15
N ARG A 32 5.69 -5.38 14.28
CA ARG A 32 5.72 -4.55 15.48
C ARG A 32 5.19 -5.31 16.70
N ALA A 33 4.11 -6.08 16.54
CA ALA A 33 3.56 -6.91 17.61
C ALA A 33 4.54 -7.99 18.08
N LEU A 34 5.19 -8.69 17.14
CA LEU A 34 6.19 -9.72 17.44
C LEU A 34 7.41 -9.14 18.17
N VAL A 35 7.91 -7.99 17.71
CA VAL A 35 9.03 -7.29 18.35
C VAL A 35 8.70 -6.88 19.78
N ASN A 36 7.52 -6.31 19.99
CA ASN A 36 7.05 -5.94 21.33
C ASN A 36 6.89 -7.16 22.25
N ALA A 37 6.49 -8.31 21.70
CA ALA A 37 6.32 -9.55 22.45
C ALA A 37 7.64 -10.20 22.89
N LEU A 38 8.77 -9.93 22.19
CA LEU A 38 10.07 -10.50 22.54
C LEU A 38 10.57 -10.06 23.93
N ALA A 39 10.08 -8.93 24.45
CA ALA A 39 10.51 -8.36 25.73
C ALA A 39 12.05 -8.36 25.91
N TRP A 40 12.78 -8.10 24.81
CA TRP A 40 14.23 -8.19 24.76
C TRP A 40 14.86 -7.25 25.79
N LYS A 41 15.73 -7.79 26.65
CA LYS A 41 16.56 -7.01 27.57
C LYS A 41 18.03 -7.34 27.33
N GLY A 42 18.81 -6.33 26.98
CA GLY A 42 20.22 -6.48 26.62
C GLY A 42 20.85 -5.16 26.22
N PRO A 43 22.19 -5.10 26.09
CA PRO A 43 22.91 -3.90 25.69
C PRO A 43 22.54 -3.40 24.29
N ASP A 44 21.96 -4.27 23.45
CA ASP A 44 21.51 -4.02 22.08
C ASP A 44 19.99 -3.86 21.93
N ALA A 45 19.22 -3.95 23.03
CA ALA A 45 17.76 -3.93 22.99
C ALA A 45 17.19 -2.65 22.35
N GLU A 46 17.79 -1.50 22.66
CA GLU A 46 17.38 -0.20 22.10
C GLU A 46 17.68 -0.12 20.60
N ALA A 47 18.86 -0.56 20.17
CA ALA A 47 19.25 -0.59 18.76
C ALA A 47 18.34 -1.52 17.94
N PHE A 48 18.01 -2.68 18.49
CA PHE A 48 17.06 -3.61 17.89
C PHE A 48 15.65 -3.00 17.78
N ALA A 49 15.14 -2.39 18.86
CA ALA A 49 13.83 -1.73 18.85
C ALA A 49 13.76 -0.61 17.82
N ASN A 50 14.80 0.22 17.70
CA ASN A 50 14.88 1.27 16.69
C ASN A 50 14.88 0.69 15.26
N THR A 51 15.65 -0.37 15.02
CA THR A 51 15.69 -1.03 13.70
C THR A 51 14.32 -1.63 13.33
N ALA A 52 13.63 -2.20 14.31
CA ALA A 52 12.28 -2.74 14.12
C ALA A 52 11.24 -1.65 13.83
N GLU A 53 11.28 -0.53 14.55
CA GLU A 53 10.39 0.61 14.30
C GLU A 53 10.67 1.26 12.94
N GLU A 54 11.93 1.35 12.51
CA GLU A 54 12.28 1.78 11.16
C GLU A 54 11.72 0.83 10.09
N ALA A 55 11.84 -0.48 10.30
CA ALA A 55 11.28 -1.47 9.40
C ALA A 55 9.75 -1.32 9.33
N HIS A 56 9.07 -1.29 10.48
CA HIS A 56 7.63 -1.04 10.58
C HIS A 56 7.21 0.23 9.81
N ALA A 57 7.91 1.35 10.00
CA ALA A 57 7.63 2.58 9.28
C ALA A 57 7.75 2.42 7.74
N ARG A 58 8.70 1.61 7.25
CA ARG A 58 8.83 1.31 5.81
C ARG A 58 7.66 0.47 5.29
N PHE A 59 7.17 -0.51 6.05
CA PHE A 59 5.97 -1.27 5.70
C PHE A 59 4.75 -0.36 5.54
N ILE A 60 4.54 0.55 6.50
CA ILE A 60 3.45 1.53 6.46
C ILE A 60 3.59 2.47 5.26
N ALA A 61 4.81 2.98 5.00
CA ALA A 61 5.06 3.86 3.86
C ALA A 61 4.75 3.19 2.51
N VAL A 62 5.16 1.92 2.32
CA VAL A 62 4.84 1.15 1.11
C VAL A 62 3.33 0.93 0.98
N ALA A 63 2.65 0.58 2.08
CA ALA A 63 1.20 0.43 2.07
C ALA A 63 0.48 1.73 1.66
N ASP A 64 0.91 2.86 2.19
CA ASP A 64 0.32 4.16 1.85
C ASP A 64 0.58 4.56 0.40
N MET A 65 1.80 4.31 -0.13
CA MET A 65 2.11 4.52 -1.55
C MET A 65 1.23 3.67 -2.46
N LEU A 66 1.05 2.39 -2.15
CA LEU A 66 0.20 1.48 -2.92
C LEU A 66 -1.27 1.92 -2.90
N ARG A 67 -1.78 2.37 -1.74
CA ARG A 67 -3.13 2.96 -1.62
C ARG A 67 -3.28 4.23 -2.44
N GLN A 68 -2.29 5.12 -2.44
CA GLN A 68 -2.32 6.35 -3.25
C GLN A 68 -2.34 6.01 -4.74
N LEU A 69 -1.50 5.07 -5.18
CA LEU A 69 -1.50 4.61 -6.57
C LEU A 69 -2.84 3.97 -6.95
N ALA A 70 -3.43 3.15 -6.08
CA ALA A 70 -4.73 2.56 -6.32
C ALA A 70 -5.82 3.62 -6.55
N ARG A 71 -5.85 4.67 -5.71
CA ARG A 71 -6.80 5.79 -5.85
C ARG A 71 -6.62 6.53 -7.17
N LEU A 72 -5.38 6.84 -7.55
CA LEU A 72 -5.08 7.50 -8.83
C LEU A 72 -5.57 6.66 -10.02
N LEU A 73 -5.36 5.34 -9.99
CA LEU A 73 -5.83 4.43 -11.03
C LEU A 73 -7.36 4.37 -11.08
N GLU A 74 -8.03 4.33 -9.94
CA GLU A 74 -9.49 4.34 -9.85
C GLU A 74 -10.08 5.63 -10.44
N GLU A 75 -9.57 6.79 -10.02
CA GLU A 75 -9.96 8.11 -10.52
C GLU A 75 -9.82 8.18 -12.05
N GLN A 76 -8.68 7.77 -12.58
CA GLN A 76 -8.42 7.74 -14.02
C GLN A 76 -9.35 6.76 -14.77
N SER A 77 -9.60 5.57 -14.22
CA SER A 77 -10.54 4.60 -14.83
C SER A 77 -11.97 5.17 -14.92
N SER A 78 -12.37 5.94 -13.91
CA SER A 78 -13.67 6.61 -13.86
C SER A 78 -13.73 7.78 -14.85
N GLU A 79 -12.68 8.58 -14.94
CA GLU A 79 -12.58 9.68 -15.92
C GLU A 79 -12.65 9.15 -17.36
N GLN A 80 -11.94 8.07 -17.68
CA GLN A 80 -12.01 7.45 -19.01
C GLN A 80 -13.41 6.92 -19.32
N ARG A 81 -14.07 6.25 -18.36
CA ARG A 81 -15.46 5.78 -18.53
C ARG A 81 -16.42 6.94 -18.81
N ARG A 82 -16.28 8.06 -18.11
CA ARG A 82 -17.08 9.28 -18.36
C ARG A 82 -16.79 9.86 -19.74
N ALA A 83 -15.51 10.02 -20.10
CA ALA A 83 -15.11 10.57 -21.40
C ALA A 83 -15.61 9.70 -22.57
N SER A 84 -15.48 8.37 -22.48
CA SER A 84 -16.00 7.45 -23.50
C SER A 84 -17.53 7.37 -23.52
N GLY A 85 -18.19 7.57 -22.38
CA GLY A 85 -19.65 7.62 -22.29
C GLY A 85 -20.29 8.88 -22.90
N PHE A 86 -19.55 9.99 -22.95
CA PHE A 86 -20.00 11.25 -23.59
C PHE A 86 -19.89 11.24 -25.12
N VAL A 87 -19.19 10.27 -25.71
CA VAL A 87 -18.99 10.16 -27.17
C VAL A 87 -20.10 9.32 -27.85
N ARG A 88 -21.24 9.11 -27.18
CA ARG A 88 -22.35 8.31 -27.69
C ARG A 88 -23.61 9.12 -27.95
#